data_AF-A0A535VAH9-F1
#
_entry.id   AF-A0A535VAH9-F1
#
_cell.length_a   1.000
_cell.length_b   1.000
_cell.length_c   1.000
_cell.angle_alpha   90.00
_cell.angle_beta   90.00
_cell.angle_gamma   90.00
#
_symmetry.space_group_name_H-M   'P 1'
#
loop_
_entity.id
_entity.type
_entity.pdbx_description
1 polymer ?
#
loop_
_entity_poly.entity_id
_entity_poly.type
_entity_poly.pdbx_seq_one_letter_code
_entity_poly.pdbx_strand_id
1 'polypeptide(L)'
;MVLLVAMVSSLGGGGLIDLGSAFVLQSKAQTLHDRWDYMRQNGIPDSHLVELNREWTAAQAYMVVGAGGIFWLPGGAETITRWQEESDAIWSRDLSAFRSEALLAEQNLRVALAPESYVQRKSRLDAFGQATTPLDFSTLRDEWNMEARLVPIDRRIAGFAGTVVGEVHRAEQLGVRSDPAAGLIARAGAYSQLSAQLRMSRAEFLTRDLVAVQTNLQGRLDAATVTQQSMQHASDEISLAALYGLDLSGYQSRIANDRIRYANALTVAEFNTVTADLQQVSAAADQSIYVVMSQTHIVSGVAMIYQDHPLSCEEAATSMALTHQGISLSQDQILNELGADQRPMYVDAQGRVRWGNPYETFVGNVNGSESNYTGFGTYYPPLVRIAKAHGASVLAYGSMSAGAIYARVIAGHPVVAFSTWDWRWHPRRDYLSFDGQRIPWIGPVYASHVYTVVGVSPTQVLVNDPIRGQYWISKGAFEAGYSDFEEAIVFA
;
A
#
# COMPACT_ATOMS: atom_id res chain seq x y z
N MET A 1 -76.50 -39.24 -9.74
CA MET A 1 -77.72 -40.07 -9.79
C MET A 1 -77.44 -41.28 -8.91
N VAL A 2 -78.05 -41.36 -7.73
CA VAL A 2 -77.80 -42.45 -6.76
C VAL A 2 -78.48 -43.72 -7.26
N LEU A 3 -77.72 -44.76 -7.57
CA LEU A 3 -78.27 -46.06 -7.96
C LEU A 3 -78.42 -46.90 -6.69
N LEU A 4 -79.60 -46.85 -6.08
CA LEU A 4 -80.00 -47.71 -4.96
C LEU A 4 -80.36 -49.09 -5.52
N VAL A 5 -79.49 -50.08 -5.32
CA VAL A 5 -79.79 -51.48 -5.67
C VAL A 5 -80.30 -52.18 -4.41
N ALA A 6 -81.62 -52.38 -4.34
CA ALA A 6 -82.23 -53.27 -3.37
C ALA A 6 -82.09 -54.72 -3.88
N MET A 7 -81.09 -55.46 -3.40
CA MET A 7 -81.05 -56.91 -3.61
C MET A 7 -82.03 -57.60 -2.67
N VAL A 8 -83.18 -58.01 -3.19
CA VAL A 8 -84.04 -59.03 -2.59
C VAL A 8 -83.54 -60.39 -3.09
N SER A 9 -82.99 -61.20 -2.17
CA SER A 9 -82.46 -62.53 -2.44
C SER A 9 -83.55 -63.54 -2.81
N SER A 10 -83.41 -64.23 -3.96
CA SER A 10 -84.01 -65.56 -4.19
C SER A 10 -82.90 -66.59 -4.37
N LEU A 11 -82.90 -67.58 -3.48
CA LEU A 11 -81.86 -68.60 -3.24
C LEU A 11 -81.55 -69.49 -4.44
N GLY A 12 -80.25 -69.69 -4.68
CA GLY A 12 -79.71 -70.71 -5.57
C GLY A 12 -78.18 -70.86 -5.43
N GLY A 13 -77.72 -71.32 -4.25
CA GLY A 13 -76.35 -71.84 -4.06
C GLY A 13 -75.27 -70.85 -3.63
N GLY A 14 -74.97 -70.79 -2.33
CA GLY A 14 -73.71 -70.30 -1.76
C GLY A 14 -73.54 -68.78 -1.62
N GLY A 15 -73.70 -68.26 -0.40
CA GLY A 15 -73.23 -66.93 -0.01
C GLY A 15 -74.31 -66.05 0.61
N LEU A 16 -74.56 -66.20 1.92
CA LEU A 16 -74.95 -65.04 2.72
C LEU A 16 -73.88 -63.97 2.47
N ILE A 17 -74.26 -62.75 2.09
CA ILE A 17 -73.34 -61.61 2.17
C ILE A 17 -72.99 -61.52 3.65
N ASP A 18 -71.82 -62.03 4.02
CA ASP A 18 -71.31 -61.95 5.36
C ASP A 18 -71.09 -60.46 5.65
N LEU A 19 -72.05 -59.85 6.35
CA LEU A 19 -72.02 -58.42 6.68
C LEU A 19 -70.75 -58.05 7.46
N GLY A 20 -70.13 -59.01 8.15
CA GLY A 20 -68.81 -58.85 8.78
C GLY A 20 -67.69 -58.62 7.75
N SER A 21 -67.72 -59.31 6.61
CA SER A 21 -66.73 -59.16 5.53
C SER A 21 -66.86 -57.82 4.79
N ALA A 22 -68.08 -57.31 4.60
CA ALA A 22 -68.33 -56.02 3.96
C ALA A 22 -67.82 -54.83 4.81
N PHE A 23 -68.07 -54.85 6.12
CA PHE A 23 -67.58 -53.84 7.05
C PHE A 23 -66.04 -53.79 7.10
N VAL A 24 -65.40 -54.97 7.10
CA VAL A 24 -63.93 -55.08 7.04
C VAL A 24 -63.38 -54.49 5.74
N LEU A 25 -64.03 -54.73 4.60
CA LEU A 25 -63.60 -54.19 3.30
C LEU A 25 -63.76 -52.66 3.24
N GLN A 26 -64.87 -52.11 3.72
CA GLN A 26 -65.07 -50.66 3.78
C GLN A 26 -64.09 -49.95 4.71
N SER A 27 -63.82 -50.55 5.88
CA SER A 27 -62.82 -50.02 6.82
C SER A 27 -61.43 -49.98 6.18
N LYS A 28 -61.00 -51.06 5.50
CA LYS A 28 -59.74 -51.10 4.75
C LYS A 28 -59.68 -50.06 3.65
N ALA A 29 -60.79 -49.87 2.93
CA ALA A 29 -60.91 -48.88 1.88
C ALA A 29 -60.73 -47.45 2.44
N GLN A 30 -61.38 -47.12 3.56
CA GLN A 30 -61.22 -45.83 4.24
C GLN A 30 -59.78 -45.62 4.70
N THR A 31 -59.13 -46.65 5.27
CA THR A 31 -57.72 -46.58 5.65
C THR A 31 -56.79 -46.29 4.45
N LEU A 32 -57.10 -46.84 3.27
CA LEU A 32 -56.36 -46.54 2.04
C LEU A 32 -56.57 -45.09 1.58
N HIS A 33 -57.79 -44.58 1.67
CA HIS A 33 -58.08 -43.19 1.33
C HIS A 33 -57.38 -42.20 2.28
N ASP A 34 -57.43 -42.46 3.59
CA ASP A 34 -56.69 -41.67 4.59
C ASP A 34 -55.18 -41.73 4.35
N ARG A 35 -54.67 -42.87 3.88
CA ARG A 35 -53.28 -43.04 3.46
C ARG A 35 -52.96 -42.19 2.23
N TRP A 36 -53.86 -42.06 1.25
CA TRP A 36 -53.62 -41.18 0.10
C TRP A 36 -53.54 -39.71 0.52
N ASP A 37 -54.36 -39.29 1.49
CA ASP A 37 -54.26 -37.95 2.08
C ASP A 37 -52.92 -37.73 2.75
N TYR A 38 -52.45 -38.71 3.52
CA TYR A 38 -51.10 -38.69 4.08
C TYR A 38 -50.04 -38.62 2.97
N MET A 39 -50.16 -39.43 1.92
CA MET A 39 -49.22 -39.45 0.80
C MET A 39 -49.11 -38.06 0.13
N ARG A 40 -50.23 -37.38 -0.09
CA ARG A 40 -50.28 -36.02 -0.63
C ARG A 40 -49.62 -35.00 0.29
N GLN A 41 -49.98 -35.03 1.57
CA GLN A 41 -49.39 -34.14 2.58
C GLN A 41 -47.88 -34.34 2.72
N ASN A 42 -47.38 -35.53 2.35
CA ASN A 42 -45.98 -35.91 2.42
C ASN A 42 -45.28 -35.97 1.05
N GLY A 43 -45.82 -35.24 0.06
CA GLY A 43 -45.08 -34.89 -1.17
C GLY A 43 -45.39 -35.75 -2.41
N ILE A 44 -46.36 -36.67 -2.34
CA ILE A 44 -46.86 -37.36 -3.54
C ILE A 44 -47.75 -36.39 -4.35
N PRO A 45 -47.47 -36.15 -5.65
CA PRO A 45 -48.30 -35.31 -6.50
C PRO A 45 -49.74 -35.84 -6.64
N ASP A 46 -50.73 -34.94 -6.65
CA ASP A 46 -52.15 -35.28 -6.88
C ASP A 46 -52.36 -36.08 -8.18
N SER A 47 -51.55 -35.78 -9.22
CA SER A 47 -51.59 -36.48 -10.51
C SER A 47 -51.29 -37.97 -10.41
N HIS A 48 -50.53 -38.40 -9.39
CA HIS A 48 -50.18 -39.81 -9.20
C HIS A 48 -51.28 -40.60 -8.50
N LEU A 49 -52.17 -39.92 -7.77
CA LEU A 49 -53.27 -40.53 -7.02
C LEU A 49 -54.63 -40.34 -7.69
N VAL A 50 -54.67 -39.70 -8.86
CA VAL A 50 -55.91 -39.29 -9.54
C VAL A 50 -56.82 -40.48 -9.89
N GLU A 51 -56.25 -41.59 -10.38
CA GLU A 51 -57.04 -42.77 -10.77
C GLU A 51 -57.59 -43.51 -9.55
N LEU A 52 -56.76 -43.70 -8.51
CA LEU A 52 -57.18 -44.28 -7.24
C LEU A 52 -58.32 -43.49 -6.59
N ASN A 53 -58.23 -42.16 -6.58
CA ASN A 53 -59.30 -41.28 -6.08
C ASN A 53 -60.58 -41.34 -6.94
N ARG A 54 -60.42 -41.46 -8.26
CA ARG A 54 -61.55 -41.63 -9.20
C ARG A 54 -62.30 -42.93 -8.91
N GLU A 55 -61.56 -44.03 -8.73
CA GLU A 55 -62.13 -45.33 -8.43
C GLU A 55 -62.78 -45.40 -7.04
N TRP A 56 -62.18 -44.76 -6.03
CA TRP A 56 -62.78 -44.57 -4.71
C TRP A 56 -64.13 -43.84 -4.78
N THR A 57 -64.16 -42.71 -5.49
CA THR A 57 -65.38 -41.92 -5.68
C THR A 57 -66.46 -42.72 -6.41
N ALA A 58 -66.07 -43.50 -7.42
CA ALA A 58 -66.98 -44.37 -8.16
C ALA A 58 -67.54 -45.49 -7.26
N ALA A 59 -66.73 -46.07 -6.37
CA ALA A 59 -67.16 -47.14 -5.49
C ALA A 59 -68.15 -46.66 -4.41
N GLN A 60 -68.02 -45.41 -3.93
CA GLN A 60 -69.00 -44.80 -3.03
C GLN A 60 -70.37 -44.55 -3.68
N ALA A 61 -70.47 -44.55 -5.01
CA ALA A 61 -71.71 -44.31 -5.73
C ALA A 61 -72.67 -45.53 -5.74
N TYR A 62 -72.19 -46.74 -5.39
CA TYR A 62 -72.97 -47.98 -5.36
C TYR A 62 -73.30 -48.39 -3.92
N MET A 63 -74.52 -48.05 -3.47
CA MET A 63 -74.98 -48.33 -2.10
C MET A 63 -75.99 -49.49 -2.04
N VAL A 64 -75.82 -50.34 -1.03
CA VAL A 64 -76.67 -51.48 -0.67
C VAL A 64 -77.21 -51.27 0.75
N VAL A 65 -78.48 -51.61 0.99
CA VAL A 65 -79.15 -51.44 2.29
C VAL A 65 -79.35 -52.80 2.95
N GLY A 66 -78.83 -52.98 4.17
CA GLY A 66 -78.97 -54.21 4.96
C GLY A 66 -79.52 -53.97 6.37
N ALA A 67 -79.79 -55.05 7.11
CA ALA A 67 -80.50 -55.03 8.42
C ALA A 67 -79.82 -54.23 9.56
N GLY A 68 -78.66 -53.60 9.30
CA GLY A 68 -77.94 -52.73 10.24
C GLY A 68 -77.43 -51.40 9.65
N GLY A 69 -77.78 -51.03 8.41
CA GLY A 69 -77.37 -49.74 7.81
C GLY A 69 -77.20 -49.74 6.28
N ILE A 70 -76.78 -48.59 5.72
CA ILE A 70 -76.41 -48.40 4.31
C ILE A 70 -74.90 -48.63 4.17
N PHE A 71 -74.49 -49.49 3.23
CA PHE A 71 -73.08 -49.77 2.93
C PHE A 71 -72.81 -49.67 1.43
N TRP A 72 -71.60 -49.27 1.04
CA TRP A 72 -71.13 -49.28 -0.34
C TRP A 72 -70.14 -50.43 -0.53
N LEU A 73 -70.09 -51.00 -1.74
CA LEU A 73 -69.26 -52.17 -2.02
C LEU A 73 -68.00 -51.75 -2.81
N PRO A 74 -66.80 -51.77 -2.20
CA PRO A 74 -65.55 -51.57 -2.93
C PRO A 74 -65.24 -52.79 -3.79
N GLY A 75 -65.94 -53.02 -4.90
CA GLY A 75 -65.55 -53.96 -5.97
C GLY A 75 -65.04 -55.37 -5.58
N GLY A 76 -65.39 -55.90 -4.39
CA GLY A 76 -64.80 -57.13 -3.85
C GLY A 76 -63.38 -56.97 -3.28
N ALA A 77 -62.90 -58.00 -2.55
CA ALA A 77 -61.59 -57.99 -1.91
C ALA A 77 -60.42 -57.75 -2.89
N GLU A 78 -60.57 -58.16 -4.16
CA GLU A 78 -59.57 -57.97 -5.22
C GLU A 78 -59.33 -56.48 -5.53
N THR A 79 -60.37 -55.65 -5.52
CA THR A 79 -60.25 -54.20 -5.78
C THR A 79 -59.46 -53.49 -4.68
N ILE A 80 -59.73 -53.84 -3.41
CA ILE A 80 -58.99 -53.30 -2.25
C ILE A 80 -57.53 -53.76 -2.26
N THR A 81 -57.26 -55.02 -2.63
CA THR A 81 -55.88 -55.52 -2.78
C THR A 81 -55.14 -54.76 -3.88
N ARG A 82 -55.77 -54.53 -5.04
CA ARG A 82 -55.16 -53.74 -6.13
C ARG A 82 -54.87 -52.30 -5.69
N TRP A 83 -55.81 -51.63 -5.03
CA TRP A 83 -55.57 -50.28 -4.50
C TRP A 83 -54.40 -50.22 -3.53
N GLN A 84 -54.28 -51.22 -2.64
CA GLN A 84 -53.14 -51.34 -1.74
C GLN A 84 -51.83 -51.50 -2.52
N GLU A 85 -51.78 -52.43 -3.49
CA GLU A 85 -50.61 -52.67 -4.34
C GLU A 85 -50.19 -51.43 -5.15
N GLU A 86 -51.15 -50.73 -5.76
CA GLU A 86 -50.90 -49.50 -6.52
C GLU A 86 -50.42 -48.36 -5.61
N SER A 87 -51.00 -48.22 -4.41
CA SER A 87 -50.57 -47.23 -3.41
C SER A 87 -49.14 -47.49 -2.93
N ASP A 88 -48.80 -48.75 -2.67
CA ASP A 88 -47.46 -49.18 -2.30
C ASP A 88 -46.46 -48.92 -3.44
N ALA A 89 -46.85 -49.22 -4.68
CA ALA A 89 -46.03 -48.99 -5.86
C ALA A 89 -45.77 -47.49 -6.09
N ILE A 90 -46.80 -46.64 -5.96
CA ILE A 90 -46.67 -45.18 -6.09
C ILE A 90 -45.74 -44.64 -4.99
N TRP A 91 -45.98 -45.00 -3.73
CA TRP A 91 -45.15 -44.56 -2.62
C TRP A 91 -43.69 -44.96 -2.80
N SER A 92 -43.43 -46.25 -3.10
CA SER A 92 -42.07 -46.76 -3.27
C SER A 92 -41.35 -46.12 -4.45
N ARG A 93 -42.05 -45.92 -5.58
CA ARG A 93 -41.48 -45.29 -6.78
C ARG A 93 -41.07 -43.85 -6.51
N ASP A 94 -42.00 -43.05 -5.98
CA ASP A 94 -41.76 -41.63 -5.77
C ASP A 94 -40.74 -41.40 -4.65
N LEU A 95 -40.83 -42.14 -3.53
CA LEU A 95 -39.83 -42.09 -2.47
C LEU A 95 -38.42 -42.37 -3.01
N SER A 96 -38.26 -43.38 -3.88
CA SER A 96 -36.98 -43.69 -4.52
C SER A 96 -36.51 -42.57 -5.46
N ALA A 97 -37.43 -41.98 -6.25
CA ALA A 97 -37.13 -40.89 -7.15
C ALA A 97 -36.66 -39.62 -6.40
N PHE A 98 -37.45 -39.14 -5.43
CA PHE A 98 -37.11 -37.96 -4.63
C PHE A 98 -35.83 -38.15 -3.82
N ARG A 99 -35.61 -39.36 -3.26
CA ARG A 99 -34.35 -39.69 -2.58
C ARG A 99 -33.16 -39.62 -3.52
N SER A 100 -33.31 -40.09 -4.76
CA SER A 100 -32.26 -40.06 -5.78
C SER A 100 -31.94 -38.61 -6.21
N GLU A 101 -32.97 -37.78 -6.39
CA GLU A 101 -32.79 -36.36 -6.71
C GLU A 101 -32.10 -35.58 -5.59
N ALA A 102 -32.50 -35.83 -4.33
CA ALA A 102 -31.84 -35.23 -3.16
C ALA A 102 -30.37 -35.67 -3.08
N LEU A 103 -30.06 -36.94 -3.35
CA LEU A 103 -28.68 -37.42 -3.39
C LEU A 103 -27.85 -36.73 -4.48
N LEU A 104 -28.44 -36.48 -5.66
CA LEU A 104 -27.77 -35.70 -6.72
C LEU A 104 -27.52 -34.25 -6.29
N ALA A 105 -28.49 -33.61 -5.63
CA ALA A 105 -28.32 -32.26 -5.09
C ALA A 105 -27.22 -32.21 -4.02
N GLU A 106 -27.11 -33.22 -3.16
CA GLU A 106 -26.02 -33.38 -2.18
C GLU A 106 -24.66 -33.43 -2.87
N GLN A 107 -24.54 -34.27 -3.92
CA GLN A 107 -23.30 -34.42 -4.67
C GLN A 107 -22.90 -33.10 -5.35
N ASN A 108 -23.85 -32.40 -5.94
CA ASN A 108 -23.61 -31.09 -6.57
C ASN A 108 -23.15 -30.06 -5.53
N LEU A 109 -23.80 -29.99 -4.38
CA LEU A 109 -23.40 -29.10 -3.28
C LEU A 109 -22.00 -29.44 -2.77
N ARG A 110 -21.69 -30.72 -2.58
CA ARG A 110 -20.36 -31.18 -2.17
C ARG A 110 -19.28 -30.75 -3.15
N VAL A 111 -19.52 -30.88 -4.45
CA VAL A 111 -18.60 -30.41 -5.49
C VAL A 111 -18.41 -28.90 -5.40
N ALA A 112 -19.48 -28.14 -5.20
CA ALA A 112 -19.42 -26.70 -5.05
C ALA A 112 -18.59 -26.28 -3.81
N LEU A 113 -18.83 -26.91 -2.65
CA LEU A 113 -18.19 -26.59 -1.37
C LEU A 113 -16.69 -26.92 -1.32
N ALA A 114 -16.22 -27.92 -2.08
CA ALA A 114 -14.89 -28.50 -1.92
C ALA A 114 -13.75 -27.44 -1.80
N PRO A 115 -12.85 -27.56 -0.80
CA PRO A 115 -12.80 -28.59 0.25
C PRO A 115 -13.83 -28.37 1.37
N GLU A 116 -14.43 -29.46 1.85
CA GLU A 116 -15.42 -29.47 2.94
C GLU A 116 -14.90 -30.27 4.15
N SER A 117 -15.20 -29.82 5.37
CA SER A 117 -14.85 -30.56 6.59
C SER A 117 -15.71 -31.83 6.79
N TYR A 118 -15.14 -32.83 7.46
CA TYR A 118 -15.87 -34.05 7.81
C TYR A 118 -17.15 -33.77 8.62
N VAL A 119 -17.10 -32.81 9.55
CA VAL A 119 -18.23 -32.45 10.42
C VAL A 119 -19.40 -31.89 9.63
N GLN A 120 -19.13 -30.95 8.71
CA GLN A 120 -20.17 -30.35 7.85
C GLN A 120 -20.83 -31.40 6.97
N ARG A 121 -20.01 -32.26 6.35
CA ARG A 121 -20.52 -33.35 5.52
C ARG A 121 -21.36 -34.34 6.33
N LYS A 122 -20.90 -34.73 7.51
CA LYS A 122 -21.62 -35.63 8.40
C LYS A 122 -22.98 -35.06 8.78
N SER A 123 -23.04 -33.79 9.20
CA SER A 123 -24.30 -33.13 9.54
C SER A 123 -25.30 -33.18 8.39
N ARG A 124 -24.85 -32.95 7.14
CA ARG A 124 -25.72 -33.01 5.96
C ARG A 124 -26.22 -34.43 5.67
N LEU A 125 -25.35 -35.43 5.78
CA LEU A 125 -25.72 -36.84 5.56
C LEU A 125 -26.61 -37.38 6.68
N ASP A 126 -26.44 -36.92 7.92
CA ASP A 126 -27.31 -37.26 9.04
C ASP A 126 -28.73 -36.71 8.79
N ALA A 127 -28.88 -35.48 8.29
CA ALA A 127 -30.17 -34.93 7.87
C ALA A 127 -30.83 -35.75 6.74
N PHE A 128 -30.04 -36.18 5.75
CA PHE A 128 -30.51 -37.10 4.70
C PHE A 128 -30.98 -38.45 5.26
N GLY A 129 -30.28 -38.99 6.26
CA GLY A 129 -30.63 -40.26 6.90
C GLY A 129 -31.90 -40.19 7.76
N GLN A 130 -32.29 -38.99 8.22
CA GLN A 130 -33.51 -38.75 8.97
C GLN A 130 -34.74 -38.53 8.08
N ALA A 131 -34.56 -38.21 6.80
CA ALA A 131 -35.65 -38.02 5.84
C ALA A 131 -36.36 -39.36 5.55
N THR A 132 -37.69 -39.37 5.65
CA THR A 132 -38.51 -40.58 5.48
C THR A 132 -39.60 -40.44 4.42
N THR A 133 -39.88 -39.22 3.98
CA THR A 133 -40.95 -38.92 3.03
C THR A 133 -40.46 -38.23 1.76
N PRO A 134 -41.19 -38.31 0.64
CA PRO A 134 -40.91 -37.51 -0.55
C PRO A 134 -40.76 -36.01 -0.27
N LEU A 135 -41.59 -35.44 0.61
CA LEU A 135 -41.52 -34.03 1.01
C LEU A 135 -40.18 -33.69 1.69
N ASP A 136 -39.72 -34.53 2.62
CA ASP A 136 -38.42 -34.34 3.29
C ASP A 136 -37.28 -34.26 2.27
N PHE A 137 -37.25 -35.22 1.33
CA PHE A 137 -36.21 -35.26 0.29
C PHE A 137 -36.29 -34.09 -0.68
N SER A 138 -37.50 -33.68 -1.09
CA SER A 138 -37.67 -32.51 -1.96
C SER A 138 -37.21 -31.21 -1.28
N THR A 139 -37.46 -31.06 0.03
CA THR A 139 -37.00 -29.91 0.81
C THR A 139 -35.48 -29.85 0.86
N LEU A 140 -34.82 -30.98 1.20
CA LEU A 140 -33.36 -31.09 1.19
C LEU A 140 -32.77 -30.81 -0.19
N ARG A 141 -33.39 -31.35 -1.25
CA ARG A 141 -32.98 -31.13 -2.65
C ARG A 141 -32.98 -29.64 -2.99
N ASP A 142 -34.05 -28.93 -2.67
CA ASP A 142 -34.20 -27.52 -3.02
C ASP A 142 -33.26 -26.62 -2.21
N GLU A 143 -33.09 -26.89 -0.91
CA GLU A 143 -32.11 -26.20 -0.07
C GLU A 143 -30.67 -26.41 -0.57
N TRP A 144 -30.27 -27.66 -0.85
CA TRP A 144 -28.91 -27.95 -1.32
C TRP A 144 -28.63 -27.41 -2.71
N ASN A 145 -29.61 -27.45 -3.62
CA ASN A 145 -29.48 -26.84 -4.94
C ASN A 145 -29.33 -25.31 -4.85
N MET A 146 -30.07 -24.67 -3.94
CA MET A 146 -29.94 -23.24 -3.73
C MET A 146 -28.58 -22.88 -3.13
N GLU A 147 -28.12 -23.65 -2.13
CA GLU A 147 -26.81 -23.47 -1.53
C GLU A 147 -25.69 -23.68 -2.57
N ALA A 148 -25.77 -24.72 -3.40
CA ALA A 148 -24.79 -25.01 -4.43
C ALA A 148 -24.63 -23.85 -5.44
N ARG A 149 -25.72 -23.15 -5.74
CA ARG A 149 -25.72 -21.94 -6.58
C ARG A 149 -25.09 -20.74 -5.88
N LEU A 150 -25.25 -20.63 -4.56
CA LEU A 150 -24.71 -19.51 -3.76
C LEU A 150 -23.21 -19.64 -3.51
N VAL A 151 -22.68 -20.85 -3.31
CA VAL A 151 -21.24 -21.05 -3.01
C VAL A 151 -20.29 -20.26 -3.92
N PRO A 152 -20.38 -20.31 -5.27
CA PRO A 152 -19.50 -19.51 -6.12
C PRO A 152 -19.73 -17.99 -5.98
N ILE A 153 -20.96 -17.56 -5.72
CA ILE A 153 -21.33 -16.16 -5.50
C ILE A 153 -20.71 -15.66 -4.19
N ASP A 154 -20.83 -16.44 -3.12
CA ASP A 154 -20.31 -16.11 -1.80
C ASP A 154 -18.78 -16.05 -1.80
N ARG A 155 -18.12 -16.99 -2.49
CA ARG A 155 -16.67 -16.94 -2.71
C ARG A 155 -16.25 -15.66 -3.42
N ARG A 156 -17.01 -15.22 -4.43
CA ARG A 156 -16.74 -13.98 -5.16
C ARG A 156 -16.93 -12.74 -4.28
N ILE A 157 -18.02 -12.69 -3.50
CA ILE A 157 -18.28 -11.61 -2.54
C ILE A 157 -17.18 -11.55 -1.48
N ALA A 158 -16.77 -12.69 -0.92
CA ALA A 158 -15.67 -12.78 0.03
C ALA A 158 -14.34 -12.32 -0.58
N GLY A 159 -14.06 -12.68 -1.84
CA GLY A 159 -12.90 -12.21 -2.58
C GLY A 159 -12.87 -10.69 -2.71
N PHE A 160 -13.97 -10.08 -3.17
CA PHE A 160 -14.05 -8.61 -3.27
C PHE A 160 -13.93 -7.93 -1.91
N ALA A 161 -14.59 -8.45 -0.88
CA ALA A 161 -14.49 -7.92 0.48
C ALA A 161 -13.03 -7.99 1.00
N GLY A 162 -12.34 -9.10 0.75
CA GLY A 162 -10.92 -9.26 1.08
C GLY A 162 -10.02 -8.25 0.37
N THR A 163 -10.26 -7.99 -0.91
CA THR A 163 -9.53 -6.95 -1.65
C THR A 163 -9.78 -5.57 -1.07
N VAL A 164 -11.02 -5.21 -0.77
CA VAL A 164 -11.37 -3.92 -0.14
C VAL A 164 -10.70 -3.79 1.24
N VAL A 165 -10.60 -4.86 2.03
CA VAL A 165 -9.85 -4.85 3.31
C VAL A 165 -8.37 -4.58 3.07
N GLY A 166 -7.75 -5.20 2.06
CA GLY A 166 -6.36 -4.92 1.69
C GLY A 166 -6.13 -3.48 1.26
N GLU A 167 -7.06 -2.91 0.48
CA GLU A 167 -7.03 -1.51 0.07
C GLU A 167 -7.23 -0.55 1.25
N VAL A 168 -8.07 -0.89 2.23
CA VAL A 168 -8.22 -0.12 3.48
C VAL A 168 -6.90 -0.07 4.24
N HIS A 169 -6.18 -1.18 4.37
CA HIS A 169 -4.86 -1.17 5.02
C HIS A 169 -3.84 -0.33 4.24
N ARG A 170 -3.87 -0.37 2.91
CA ARG A 170 -3.04 0.52 2.08
C ARG A 170 -3.43 1.99 2.27
N ALA A 171 -4.72 2.29 2.42
CA ALA A 171 -5.21 3.63 2.71
C ALA A 171 -4.68 4.15 4.06
N GLU A 172 -4.70 3.30 5.10
CA GLU A 172 -4.13 3.61 6.41
C GLU A 172 -2.64 3.92 6.34
N GLN A 173 -1.86 3.11 5.62
CA GLN A 173 -0.42 3.33 5.42
C GLN A 173 -0.12 4.65 4.70
N LEU A 174 -0.98 5.04 3.76
CA LEU A 174 -0.87 6.30 3.03
C LEU A 174 -1.48 7.49 3.80
N GLY A 175 -2.17 7.28 4.93
CA GLY A 175 -2.84 8.34 5.68
C GLY A 175 -4.05 8.94 4.96
N VAL A 176 -4.73 8.15 4.13
CA VAL A 176 -5.92 8.58 3.37
C VAL A 176 -7.17 7.88 3.87
N ARG A 177 -8.32 8.54 3.79
CA ARG A 177 -9.61 7.98 4.23
C ARG A 177 -10.02 6.81 3.34
N SER A 178 -10.63 5.78 3.91
CA SER A 178 -11.15 4.62 3.16
C SER A 178 -12.67 4.62 2.99
N ASP A 179 -13.36 5.70 3.39
CA ASP A 179 -14.82 5.79 3.29
C ASP A 179 -15.33 5.52 1.86
N PRO A 180 -16.45 4.78 1.68
CA PRO A 180 -17.32 4.17 2.70
C PRO A 180 -16.99 2.68 3.02
N ALA A 181 -15.74 2.23 2.85
CA ALA A 181 -15.37 0.81 2.89
C ALA A 181 -15.72 0.09 4.20
N ALA A 182 -15.51 0.72 5.36
CA ALA A 182 -15.74 0.09 6.67
C ALA A 182 -17.18 -0.44 6.83
N GLY A 183 -18.18 0.38 6.46
CA GLY A 183 -19.58 -0.02 6.54
C GLY A 183 -19.93 -1.14 5.54
N LEU A 184 -19.26 -1.18 4.39
CA LEU A 184 -19.48 -2.21 3.39
C LEU A 184 -18.84 -3.55 3.77
N ILE A 185 -17.64 -3.53 4.35
CA ILE A 185 -16.97 -4.71 4.91
C ILE A 185 -17.85 -5.35 6.00
N ALA A 186 -18.41 -4.53 6.90
CA ALA A 186 -19.34 -5.02 7.93
C ALA A 186 -20.58 -5.69 7.32
N ARG A 187 -21.16 -5.11 6.26
CA ARG A 187 -22.29 -5.72 5.52
C ARG A 187 -21.90 -7.04 4.87
N ALA A 188 -20.71 -7.14 4.29
CA ALA A 188 -20.21 -8.38 3.69
C ALA A 188 -20.00 -9.48 4.74
N GLY A 189 -19.49 -9.12 5.93
CA GLY A 189 -19.40 -10.04 7.06
C GLY A 189 -20.78 -10.57 7.50
N ALA A 190 -21.75 -9.67 7.67
CA ALA A 190 -23.11 -10.04 8.05
C ALA A 190 -23.84 -10.88 6.98
N TYR A 191 -23.56 -10.65 5.70
CA TYR A 191 -24.13 -11.41 4.58
C TYR A 191 -23.86 -12.91 4.69
N SER A 192 -22.66 -13.31 5.14
CA SER A 192 -22.30 -14.73 5.31
C SER A 192 -23.14 -15.47 6.35
N GLN A 193 -23.79 -14.74 7.26
CA GLN A 193 -24.60 -15.30 8.35
C GLN A 193 -26.09 -15.38 8.00
N LEU A 194 -26.48 -14.94 6.80
CA LEU A 194 -27.88 -14.94 6.37
C LEU A 194 -28.31 -16.32 5.86
N SER A 195 -29.60 -16.62 6.03
CA SER A 195 -30.25 -17.75 5.35
C SER A 195 -30.01 -17.67 3.83
N ALA A 196 -29.98 -18.82 3.17
CA ALA A 196 -29.68 -18.90 1.75
C ALA A 196 -30.66 -18.04 0.89
N GLN A 197 -31.95 -17.94 1.23
CA GLN A 197 -32.90 -17.11 0.49
C GLN A 197 -32.55 -15.62 0.58
N LEU A 198 -32.18 -15.15 1.77
CA LEU A 198 -31.75 -13.77 2.00
C LEU A 198 -30.41 -13.46 1.32
N ARG A 199 -29.45 -14.40 1.34
CA ARG A 199 -28.20 -14.28 0.57
C ARG A 199 -28.51 -14.10 -0.92
N MET A 200 -29.33 -14.98 -1.49
CA MET A 200 -29.73 -14.90 -2.90
C MET A 200 -30.33 -13.53 -3.25
N SER A 201 -31.23 -13.00 -2.41
CA SER A 201 -31.88 -11.70 -2.66
C SER A 201 -30.94 -10.48 -2.57
N ARG A 202 -29.80 -10.61 -1.87
CA ARG A 202 -28.88 -9.48 -1.58
C ARG A 202 -27.57 -9.54 -2.33
N ALA A 203 -27.21 -10.69 -2.88
CA ALA A 203 -25.90 -10.96 -3.47
C ALA A 203 -25.54 -9.98 -4.59
N GLU A 204 -26.48 -9.66 -5.47
CA GLU A 204 -26.23 -8.78 -6.62
C GLU A 204 -25.90 -7.34 -6.17
N PHE A 205 -26.73 -6.76 -5.29
CA PHE A 205 -26.50 -5.42 -4.76
C PHE A 205 -25.19 -5.33 -3.99
N LEU A 206 -24.92 -6.31 -3.12
CA LEU A 206 -23.67 -6.33 -2.35
C LEU A 206 -22.45 -6.45 -3.27
N THR A 207 -22.51 -7.30 -4.30
CA THR A 207 -21.43 -7.45 -5.28
C THR A 207 -21.17 -6.13 -6.00
N ARG A 208 -22.23 -5.46 -6.45
CA ARG A 208 -22.12 -4.16 -7.15
C ARG A 208 -21.49 -3.10 -6.25
N ASP A 209 -21.93 -3.00 -5.00
CA ASP A 209 -21.38 -2.04 -4.04
C ASP A 209 -19.89 -2.31 -3.76
N LEU A 210 -19.51 -3.58 -3.59
CA LEU A 210 -18.11 -4.00 -3.38
C LEU A 210 -17.22 -3.62 -4.56
N VAL A 211 -17.65 -3.92 -5.78
CA VAL A 211 -16.89 -3.57 -7.00
C VAL A 211 -16.77 -2.05 -7.16
N ALA A 212 -17.84 -1.30 -6.87
CA ALA A 212 -17.83 0.15 -6.96
C ALA A 212 -16.86 0.79 -5.95
N VAL A 213 -16.91 0.34 -4.69
CA VAL A 213 -15.98 0.83 -3.64
C VAL A 213 -14.55 0.43 -3.96
N GLN A 214 -14.31 -0.81 -4.37
CA GLN A 214 -12.98 -1.26 -4.77
C GLN A 214 -12.40 -0.38 -5.89
N THR A 215 -13.16 -0.18 -6.97
CA THR A 215 -12.71 0.64 -8.11
C THR A 215 -12.42 2.09 -7.69
N ASN A 216 -13.29 2.67 -6.88
CA ASN A 216 -13.11 4.03 -6.36
C ASN A 216 -11.87 4.14 -5.46
N LEU A 217 -11.72 3.22 -4.49
CA LEU A 217 -10.64 3.24 -3.52
C LEU A 217 -9.30 2.97 -4.20
N GLN A 218 -9.21 1.99 -5.10
CA GLN A 218 -8.02 1.74 -5.90
C GLN A 218 -7.56 3.00 -6.67
N GLY A 219 -8.47 3.67 -7.39
CA GLY A 219 -8.12 4.89 -8.11
C GLY A 219 -7.63 6.01 -7.19
N ARG A 220 -8.21 6.14 -5.99
CA ARG A 220 -7.77 7.10 -4.97
C ARG A 220 -6.39 6.75 -4.41
N LEU A 221 -6.10 5.48 -4.16
CA LEU A 221 -4.79 5.02 -3.66
C LEU A 221 -3.67 5.28 -4.67
N ASP A 222 -3.95 5.09 -5.95
CA ASP A 222 -2.98 5.37 -7.02
C ASP A 222 -2.72 6.87 -7.14
N ALA A 223 -3.76 7.70 -7.13
CA ALA A 223 -3.62 9.16 -7.12
C ALA A 223 -2.92 9.68 -5.86
N ALA A 224 -3.20 9.08 -4.70
CA ALA A 224 -2.56 9.40 -3.42
C ALA A 224 -1.06 9.09 -3.44
N THR A 225 -0.66 7.98 -4.09
CA THR A 225 0.76 7.62 -4.25
C THR A 225 1.51 8.68 -5.07
N VAL A 226 0.93 9.12 -6.19
CA VAL A 226 1.49 10.21 -7.03
C VAL A 226 1.58 11.52 -6.25
N THR A 227 0.55 11.81 -5.44
CA THR A 227 0.53 13.03 -4.62
C THR A 227 1.66 13.02 -3.57
N GLN A 228 1.91 11.89 -2.90
CA GLN A 228 3.04 11.77 -1.96
C GLN A 228 4.39 11.97 -2.64
N GLN A 229 4.59 11.40 -3.83
CA GLN A 229 5.82 11.62 -4.61
C GLN A 229 6.01 13.10 -4.97
N SER A 230 4.94 13.77 -5.41
CA SER A 230 4.97 15.20 -5.71
C SER A 230 5.25 16.06 -4.47
N MET A 231 4.76 15.62 -3.30
CA MET A 231 5.00 16.30 -2.04
C MET A 231 6.44 16.17 -1.57
N GLN A 232 7.05 14.99 -1.77
CA GLN A 232 8.47 14.79 -1.52
C GLN A 232 9.30 15.67 -2.44
N HIS A 233 9.02 15.64 -3.75
CA HIS A 233 9.73 16.47 -4.72
C HIS A 233 9.61 17.97 -4.42
N ALA A 234 8.42 18.47 -4.08
CA ALA A 234 8.26 19.87 -3.67
C ALA A 234 9.05 20.22 -2.39
N SER A 235 9.15 19.28 -1.45
CA SER A 235 9.95 19.48 -0.23
C SER A 235 11.46 19.51 -0.53
N ASP A 236 11.92 18.70 -1.48
CA ASP A 236 13.31 18.65 -1.92
C ASP A 236 13.68 19.95 -2.66
N GLU A 237 12.84 20.43 -3.58
CA GLU A 237 13.04 21.69 -4.30
C GLU A 237 13.07 22.91 -3.37
N ILE A 238 12.19 22.95 -2.36
CA ILE A 238 12.23 23.98 -1.33
C ILE A 238 13.54 23.89 -0.52
N SER A 239 13.98 22.68 -0.17
CA SER A 239 15.23 22.50 0.58
C SER A 239 16.44 22.97 -0.24
N LEU A 240 16.43 22.73 -1.55
CA LEU A 240 17.43 23.25 -2.48
C LEU A 240 17.38 24.79 -2.55
N ALA A 241 16.19 25.36 -2.71
CA ALA A 241 15.98 26.81 -2.76
C ALA A 241 16.46 27.51 -1.47
N ALA A 242 16.36 26.83 -0.32
CA ALA A 242 16.83 27.36 0.96
C ALA A 242 18.36 27.58 0.99
N LEU A 243 19.12 26.78 0.23
CA LEU A 243 20.58 26.95 0.14
C LEU A 243 20.96 28.27 -0.53
N TYR A 244 20.07 28.83 -1.34
CA TYR A 244 20.25 30.12 -2.04
C TYR A 244 19.73 31.32 -1.21
N GLY A 245 19.31 31.11 0.05
CA GLY A 245 18.84 32.19 0.92
C GLY A 245 17.47 32.76 0.53
N LEU A 246 16.67 32.02 -0.24
CA LEU A 246 15.34 32.43 -0.67
C LEU A 246 14.33 32.38 0.49
N ASP A 247 13.35 33.30 0.52
CA ASP A 247 12.20 33.22 1.43
C ASP A 247 11.20 32.18 0.90
N LEU A 248 10.96 31.14 1.70
CA LEU A 248 10.16 29.97 1.33
C LEU A 248 8.91 29.83 2.19
N SER A 249 8.64 30.78 3.09
CA SER A 249 7.53 30.72 4.05
C SER A 249 6.17 30.51 3.38
N GLY A 250 5.95 31.16 2.23
CA GLY A 250 4.75 30.98 1.41
C GLY A 250 4.60 29.58 0.84
N TYR A 251 5.68 28.99 0.32
CA TYR A 251 5.68 27.63 -0.24
C TYR A 251 5.50 26.57 0.85
N GLN A 252 6.18 26.72 1.99
CA GLN A 252 6.04 25.84 3.14
C GLN A 252 4.59 25.85 3.67
N SER A 253 3.96 27.03 3.73
CA SER A 253 2.55 27.16 4.12
C SER A 253 1.61 26.48 3.14
N ARG A 254 1.87 26.57 1.83
CA ARG A 254 1.09 25.86 0.80
C ARG A 254 1.21 24.34 0.95
N ILE A 255 2.43 23.80 1.09
CA ILE A 255 2.63 22.35 1.31
C ILE A 255 1.94 21.89 2.60
N ALA A 256 1.98 22.68 3.67
CA ALA A 256 1.28 22.36 4.91
C ALA A 256 -0.24 22.27 4.70
N ASN A 257 -0.83 23.20 3.95
CA ASN A 257 -2.24 23.15 3.57
C ASN A 257 -2.55 21.95 2.65
N ASP A 258 -1.65 21.60 1.74
CA ASP A 258 -1.76 20.41 0.88
C ASP A 258 -1.78 19.11 1.67
N ARG A 259 -0.98 18.99 2.73
CA ARG A 259 -1.03 17.83 3.64
C ARG A 259 -2.41 17.65 4.27
N ILE A 260 -3.05 18.76 4.65
CA ILE A 260 -4.41 18.74 5.22
C ILE A 260 -5.42 18.33 4.14
N ARG A 261 -5.32 18.90 2.93
CA ARG A 261 -6.20 18.54 1.80
C ARG A 261 -6.05 17.06 1.41
N TYR A 262 -4.81 16.58 1.33
CA TYR A 262 -4.47 15.19 1.05
C TYR A 262 -5.13 14.21 2.03
N ALA A 263 -5.00 14.46 3.34
CA ALA A 263 -5.56 13.58 4.36
C ALA A 263 -7.10 13.52 4.33
N ASN A 264 -7.74 14.58 3.84
CA ASN A 264 -9.21 14.70 3.78
C ASN A 264 -9.82 14.34 2.41
N ALA A 265 -9.01 14.03 1.40
CA ALA A 265 -9.48 13.77 0.05
C ALA A 265 -10.32 12.47 -0.06
N LEU A 266 -11.49 12.59 -0.70
CA LEU A 266 -12.46 11.52 -0.91
C LEU A 266 -12.60 11.14 -2.40
N THR A 267 -11.96 11.88 -3.29
CA THR A 267 -12.02 11.67 -4.74
C THR A 267 -10.65 11.77 -5.39
N VAL A 268 -10.50 11.13 -6.55
CA VAL A 268 -9.29 11.25 -7.39
C VAL A 268 -9.04 12.70 -7.82
N ALA A 269 -10.11 13.47 -8.09
CA ALA A 269 -10.00 14.86 -8.52
C ALA A 269 -9.37 15.76 -7.44
N GLU A 270 -9.69 15.54 -6.16
CA GLU A 270 -9.09 16.26 -5.05
C GLU A 270 -7.58 15.96 -4.93
N PHE A 271 -7.17 14.69 -5.04
CA PHE A 271 -5.75 14.33 -5.08
C PHE A 271 -5.02 14.98 -6.26
N ASN A 272 -5.65 15.02 -7.43
CA ASN A 272 -5.08 15.66 -8.62
C ASN A 272 -4.92 17.18 -8.43
N THR A 273 -5.86 17.83 -7.73
CA THR A 273 -5.72 19.26 -7.38
C THR A 273 -4.55 19.51 -6.45
N VAL A 274 -4.37 18.67 -5.42
CA VAL A 274 -3.21 18.76 -4.51
C VAL A 274 -1.91 18.51 -5.27
N THR A 275 -1.88 17.49 -6.14
CA THR A 275 -0.71 17.20 -6.98
C THR A 275 -0.34 18.38 -7.88
N ALA A 276 -1.32 19.03 -8.51
CA ALA A 276 -1.08 20.20 -9.34
C ALA A 276 -0.54 21.39 -8.54
N ASP A 277 -1.04 21.62 -7.32
CA ASP A 277 -0.53 22.69 -6.44
C ASP A 277 0.93 22.44 -6.05
N LEU A 278 1.27 21.21 -5.69
CA LEU A 278 2.63 20.79 -5.37
C LEU A 278 3.59 20.96 -6.56
N GLN A 279 3.16 20.58 -7.77
CA GLN A 279 3.94 20.80 -8.99
C GLN A 279 4.17 22.29 -9.29
N GLN A 280 3.17 23.14 -9.04
CA GLN A 280 3.35 24.59 -9.16
C GLN A 280 4.31 25.13 -8.11
N VAL A 281 4.30 24.61 -6.88
CA VAL A 281 5.26 24.97 -5.84
C VAL A 281 6.68 24.59 -6.27
N SER A 282 6.90 23.35 -6.74
CA SER A 282 8.19 22.91 -7.27
C SER A 282 8.69 23.81 -8.40
N ALA A 283 7.85 24.06 -9.41
CA ALA A 283 8.22 24.89 -10.55
C ALA A 283 8.51 26.35 -10.14
N ALA A 284 7.78 26.89 -9.16
CA ALA A 284 8.02 28.23 -8.67
C ALA A 284 9.32 28.34 -7.86
N ALA A 285 9.66 27.29 -7.08
CA ALA A 285 10.93 27.21 -6.36
C ALA A 285 12.11 27.14 -7.34
N ASP A 286 12.05 26.24 -8.34
CA ASP A 286 13.07 26.12 -9.39
C ASP A 286 13.24 27.42 -10.19
N GLN A 287 12.13 28.05 -10.60
CA GLN A 287 12.19 29.35 -11.28
C GLN A 287 12.85 30.43 -10.40
N SER A 288 12.62 30.41 -9.09
CA SER A 288 13.24 31.36 -8.16
C SER A 288 14.76 31.14 -8.07
N ILE A 289 15.20 29.88 -8.04
CA ILE A 289 16.62 29.50 -8.10
C ILE A 289 17.24 29.98 -9.43
N TYR A 290 16.58 29.71 -10.56
CA TYR A 290 17.04 30.15 -11.87
C TYR A 290 17.24 31.67 -11.92
N VAL A 291 16.27 32.44 -11.39
CA VAL A 291 16.36 33.91 -11.35
C VAL A 291 17.58 34.36 -10.55
N VAL A 292 17.81 33.84 -9.35
CA VAL A 292 18.99 34.26 -8.57
C VAL A 292 20.30 33.80 -9.22
N MET A 293 20.36 32.59 -9.81
CA MET A 293 21.55 32.12 -10.52
C MET A 293 21.87 32.92 -11.79
N SER A 294 20.87 33.58 -12.38
CA SER A 294 21.03 34.43 -13.56
C SER A 294 21.59 35.83 -13.27
N GLN A 295 21.78 36.18 -12.00
CA GLN A 295 22.27 37.48 -11.55
C GLN A 295 23.70 37.38 -11.01
N THR A 296 24.36 38.53 -10.92
CA THR A 296 25.65 38.66 -10.23
C THR A 296 25.42 39.01 -8.78
N HIS A 297 25.97 38.20 -7.88
CA HIS A 297 25.92 38.36 -6.43
C HIS A 297 27.33 38.58 -5.90
N ILE A 298 27.50 39.57 -5.03
CA ILE A 298 28.75 39.86 -4.35
C ILE A 298 28.45 40.01 -2.87
N VAL A 299 29.15 39.26 -2.05
CA VAL A 299 29.09 39.29 -0.60
C VAL A 299 29.77 40.56 -0.09
N SER A 300 29.02 41.39 0.62
CA SER A 300 29.56 42.60 1.23
C SER A 300 30.31 42.30 2.53
N GLY A 301 31.13 43.25 3.01
CA GLY A 301 31.79 43.11 4.33
C GLY A 301 33.01 42.18 4.36
N VAL A 302 33.45 41.64 3.22
CA VAL A 302 34.68 40.83 3.15
C VAL A 302 35.87 41.72 2.74
N ALA A 303 36.79 41.96 3.66
CA ALA A 303 38.02 42.70 3.40
C ALA A 303 38.99 41.84 2.59
N MET A 304 39.70 42.47 1.65
CA MET A 304 40.84 41.86 0.98
C MET A 304 42.07 41.92 1.89
N ILE A 305 42.66 40.77 2.22
CA ILE A 305 43.86 40.65 3.06
C ILE A 305 44.89 39.83 2.28
N TYR A 306 46.10 40.39 2.13
CA TYR A 306 47.22 39.67 1.53
C TYR A 306 47.91 38.80 2.58
N GLN A 307 48.46 37.66 2.16
CA GLN A 307 49.17 36.78 3.08
C GLN A 307 50.46 37.42 3.60
N ASP A 308 50.69 37.32 4.91
CA ASP A 308 51.86 37.87 5.59
C ASP A 308 53.09 36.94 5.46
N HIS A 309 52.84 35.64 5.25
CA HIS A 309 53.87 34.62 5.08
C HIS A 309 53.73 33.89 3.74
N PRO A 310 54.81 33.28 3.20
CA PRO A 310 54.77 32.48 1.98
C PRO A 310 53.72 31.35 1.94
N LEU A 311 53.39 30.74 3.08
CA LEU A 311 52.47 29.61 3.18
C LEU A 311 51.32 29.89 4.17
N SER A 312 50.82 31.12 4.25
CA SER A 312 49.67 31.47 5.11
C SER A 312 48.38 31.78 4.33
N CYS A 313 48.18 31.12 3.19
CA CYS A 313 47.02 31.39 2.33
C CYS A 313 45.70 31.01 2.99
N GLU A 314 45.70 29.96 3.81
CA GLU A 314 44.56 29.44 4.55
C GLU A 314 44.13 30.37 5.67
N GLU A 315 45.11 30.88 6.43
CA GLU A 315 44.88 31.83 7.50
C GLU A 315 44.47 33.19 6.95
N ALA A 316 45.07 33.63 5.84
CA ALA A 316 44.66 34.86 5.15
C ALA A 316 43.21 34.74 4.65
N ALA A 317 42.86 33.66 3.96
CA ALA A 317 41.49 33.44 3.46
C ALA A 317 40.46 33.32 4.59
N THR A 318 40.82 32.65 5.69
CA THR A 318 40.00 32.57 6.89
C THR A 318 39.80 33.94 7.53
N SER A 319 40.88 34.73 7.66
CA SER A 319 40.83 36.11 8.17
C SER A 319 39.92 36.99 7.32
N MET A 320 40.02 36.89 5.99
CA MET A 320 39.13 37.60 5.07
C MET A 320 37.67 37.23 5.33
N ALA A 321 37.33 35.94 5.36
CA ALA A 321 35.95 35.50 5.58
C ALA A 321 35.38 35.96 6.94
N LEU A 322 36.19 35.96 8.00
CA LEU A 322 35.80 36.44 9.34
C LEU A 322 35.40 37.92 9.36
N THR A 323 35.99 38.75 8.50
CA THR A 323 35.63 40.18 8.43
C THR A 323 34.18 40.43 8.06
N HIS A 324 33.54 39.49 7.34
CA HIS A 324 32.11 39.55 7.02
C HIS A 324 31.23 39.59 8.27
N GLN A 325 31.68 38.91 9.35
CA GLN A 325 31.00 38.90 10.65
C GLN A 325 31.52 39.98 11.59
N GLY A 326 32.35 40.91 11.09
CA GLY A 326 33.00 41.94 11.89
C GLY A 326 34.09 41.40 12.83
N ILE A 327 34.54 40.16 12.63
CA ILE A 327 35.60 39.55 13.43
C ILE A 327 36.94 39.86 12.77
N SER A 328 37.84 40.50 13.51
CA SER A 328 39.21 40.77 13.08
C SER A 328 40.15 39.82 13.80
N LEU A 329 40.68 38.85 13.06
CA LEU A 329 41.66 37.89 13.53
C LEU A 329 42.85 37.95 12.56
N SER A 330 44.07 38.13 13.07
CA SER A 330 45.27 38.17 12.22
C SER A 330 45.76 36.77 11.87
N GLN A 331 46.54 36.68 10.78
CA GLN A 331 47.18 35.43 10.36
C GLN A 331 48.08 34.88 11.45
N ASP A 332 48.88 35.73 12.09
CA ASP A 332 49.74 35.35 13.22
C ASP A 332 48.94 34.81 14.41
N GLN A 333 47.76 35.37 14.72
CA GLN A 333 46.91 34.84 15.78
C GLN A 333 46.42 33.43 15.43
N ILE A 334 45.95 33.23 14.20
CA ILE A 334 45.51 31.91 13.73
C ILE A 334 46.67 30.92 13.78
N LEU A 335 47.84 31.25 13.21
CA LEU A 335 49.03 30.39 13.17
C LEU A 335 49.52 30.01 14.58
N ASN A 336 49.51 30.97 15.52
CA ASN A 336 49.90 30.73 16.90
C ASN A 336 48.94 29.75 17.61
N GLU A 337 47.64 29.83 17.32
CA GLU A 337 46.63 28.93 17.89
C GLU A 337 46.55 27.57 17.18
N LEU A 338 46.85 27.51 15.88
CA LEU A 338 47.00 26.27 15.14
C LEU A 338 48.15 25.43 15.71
N GLY A 339 49.25 26.09 16.05
CA GLY A 339 50.54 25.43 16.23
C GLY A 339 51.05 24.81 14.92
N ALA A 340 52.26 24.27 14.95
CA ALA A 340 52.86 23.69 13.76
C ALA A 340 53.64 22.41 14.06
N ASP A 341 53.43 21.38 13.25
CA ASP A 341 54.25 20.18 13.21
C ASP A 341 55.51 20.44 12.37
N GLN A 342 56.61 20.76 13.05
CA GLN A 342 57.90 21.08 12.43
C GLN A 342 58.72 19.85 12.01
N ARG A 343 58.20 18.63 12.19
CA ARG A 343 58.94 17.42 11.78
C ARG A 343 59.11 17.40 10.25
N PRO A 344 60.33 17.14 9.74
CA PRO A 344 60.58 17.16 8.30
C PRO A 344 59.89 15.98 7.61
N MET A 345 59.50 16.19 6.36
CA MET A 345 59.03 15.13 5.49
C MET A 345 60.13 14.08 5.26
N TYR A 346 59.76 12.79 5.19
CA TYR A 346 60.64 11.73 4.70
C TYR A 346 59.88 10.72 3.85
N VAL A 347 60.60 9.95 3.02
CA VAL A 347 60.03 8.82 2.27
C VAL A 347 60.32 7.53 3.02
N ASP A 348 59.29 6.75 3.33
CA ASP A 348 59.47 5.48 4.04
C ASP A 348 60.00 4.36 3.14
N ALA A 349 60.30 3.20 3.75
CA ALA A 349 60.86 2.04 3.05
C ALA A 349 59.93 1.46 1.96
N GLN A 350 58.65 1.83 1.96
CA GLN A 350 57.66 1.43 0.94
C GLN A 350 57.50 2.50 -0.15
N GLY A 351 58.33 3.55 -0.14
CA GLY A 351 58.29 4.63 -1.12
C GLY A 351 57.17 5.65 -0.88
N ARG A 352 56.56 5.67 0.31
CA ARG A 352 55.47 6.60 0.63
C ARG A 352 56.02 7.85 1.31
N VAL A 353 55.52 9.01 0.91
CA VAL A 353 55.78 10.28 1.61
C VAL A 353 55.15 10.24 3.00
N ARG A 354 55.91 10.65 4.01
CA ARG A 354 55.50 10.78 5.42
C ARG A 354 55.69 12.22 5.88
N TRP A 355 54.62 12.84 6.37
CA TRP A 355 54.66 14.22 6.87
C TRP A 355 53.63 14.47 8.00
N GLY A 356 53.47 15.72 8.43
CA GLY A 356 52.50 16.10 9.46
C GLY A 356 51.05 15.93 9.00
N ASN A 357 50.08 16.04 9.91
CA ASN A 357 48.66 15.94 9.55
C ASN A 357 48.03 17.35 9.50
N PRO A 358 47.64 17.87 8.32
CA PRO A 358 47.09 19.21 8.16
C PRO A 358 45.67 19.35 8.74
N TYR A 359 44.98 18.24 8.99
CA TYR A 359 43.67 18.26 9.66
C TYR A 359 43.79 18.50 11.18
N GLU A 360 45.00 18.51 11.75
CA GLU A 360 45.25 18.71 13.18
C GLU A 360 45.91 20.07 13.48
N THR A 361 47.00 20.38 12.77
CA THR A 361 47.82 21.59 12.95
C THR A 361 48.34 22.11 11.60
N PHE A 362 49.08 23.22 11.60
CA PHE A 362 49.90 23.60 10.46
C PHE A 362 51.02 22.57 10.24
N VAL A 363 51.39 22.28 8.99
CA VAL A 363 52.45 21.31 8.65
C VAL A 363 53.68 22.03 8.12
N GLY A 364 54.80 21.92 8.84
CA GLY A 364 56.09 22.52 8.52
C GLY A 364 56.20 24.02 8.86
N ASN A 365 57.12 24.72 8.21
CA ASN A 365 57.40 26.14 8.46
C ASN A 365 56.55 27.04 7.56
N VAL A 366 55.78 27.96 8.14
CA VAL A 366 54.95 28.93 7.39
C VAL A 366 55.78 29.87 6.49
N ASN A 367 57.04 30.11 6.86
CA ASN A 367 58.02 30.85 6.05
C ASN A 367 58.85 29.94 5.11
N GLY A 368 58.44 28.68 4.97
CA GLY A 368 59.09 27.68 4.13
C GLY A 368 58.62 27.73 2.67
N SER A 369 58.72 26.58 2.01
CA SER A 369 58.36 26.38 0.63
C SER A 369 57.81 24.96 0.46
N GLU A 370 56.62 24.86 -0.14
CA GLU A 370 56.02 23.58 -0.49
C GLU A 370 56.88 22.82 -1.50
N SER A 371 57.37 23.50 -2.55
CA SER A 371 58.29 22.95 -3.56
C SER A 371 59.57 22.34 -2.98
N ASN A 372 60.04 22.85 -1.85
CA ASN A 372 61.23 22.34 -1.15
C ASN A 372 60.89 21.46 0.06
N TYR A 373 59.61 21.11 0.27
CA TYR A 373 59.14 20.27 1.37
C TYR A 373 59.50 20.79 2.77
N THR A 374 59.60 22.12 2.93
CA THR A 374 59.90 22.76 4.22
C THR A 374 58.66 23.29 4.92
N GLY A 375 57.54 23.40 4.21
CA GLY A 375 56.22 23.77 4.74
C GLY A 375 55.12 23.37 3.78
N PHE A 376 53.91 23.12 4.28
CA PHE A 376 52.74 22.74 3.49
C PHE A 376 51.59 23.71 3.71
N GLY A 377 50.97 23.66 4.89
CA GLY A 377 49.71 24.35 5.14
C GLY A 377 48.88 23.66 6.20
N THR A 378 47.59 23.98 6.23
CA THR A 378 46.59 23.39 7.14
C THR A 378 45.25 23.20 6.43
N TYR A 379 44.42 22.28 6.90
CA TYR A 379 43.09 22.03 6.32
C TYR A 379 41.98 22.62 7.17
N TYR A 380 40.73 22.46 6.71
CA TYR A 380 39.59 23.17 7.29
C TYR A 380 39.31 22.92 8.79
N PRO A 381 39.50 21.72 9.39
CA PRO A 381 39.04 21.47 10.77
C PRO A 381 39.66 22.39 11.82
N PRO A 382 41.00 22.61 11.87
CA PRO A 382 41.60 23.47 12.87
C PRO A 382 41.28 24.95 12.63
N LEU A 383 41.12 25.39 11.37
CA LEU A 383 40.65 26.74 11.04
C LEU A 383 39.22 26.99 11.55
N VAL A 384 38.31 26.02 11.35
CA VAL A 384 36.93 26.09 11.86
C VAL A 384 36.91 26.14 13.39
N ARG A 385 37.75 25.34 14.05
CA ARG A 385 37.87 25.32 15.51
C ARG A 385 38.27 26.70 16.03
N ILE A 386 39.29 27.31 15.44
CA ILE A 386 39.77 28.65 15.81
C ILE A 386 38.70 29.70 15.52
N ALA A 387 38.15 29.72 14.31
CA ALA A 387 37.09 30.66 13.94
C ALA A 387 35.93 30.65 14.95
N LYS A 388 35.44 29.45 15.32
CA LYS A 388 34.39 29.29 16.33
C LYS A 388 34.82 29.73 17.73
N ALA A 389 36.06 29.46 18.14
CA ALA A 389 36.61 29.91 19.41
C ALA A 389 36.63 31.45 19.52
N HIS A 390 36.76 32.14 18.39
CA HIS A 390 36.68 33.60 18.27
C HIS A 390 35.27 34.13 17.97
N GLY A 391 34.24 33.30 18.13
CA GLY A 391 32.83 33.71 18.04
C GLY A 391 32.24 33.68 16.64
N ALA A 392 32.95 33.12 15.64
CA ALA A 392 32.41 33.01 14.29
C ALA A 392 31.27 31.98 14.21
N SER A 393 30.22 32.35 13.48
CA SER A 393 29.17 31.43 13.06
C SER A 393 29.57 30.76 11.74
N VAL A 394 29.79 29.45 11.78
CA VAL A 394 30.14 28.63 10.60
C VAL A 394 28.93 27.77 10.23
N LEU A 395 28.40 27.97 9.02
CA LEU A 395 27.16 27.31 8.55
C LEU A 395 27.38 25.90 8.02
N ALA A 396 28.54 25.66 7.39
CA ALA A 396 28.93 24.37 6.83
C ALA A 396 30.45 24.34 6.64
N TYR A 397 31.04 23.15 6.67
CA TYR A 397 32.46 22.96 6.36
C TYR A 397 32.74 21.52 5.96
N GLY A 398 33.88 21.29 5.31
CA GLY A 398 34.31 19.98 4.81
C GLY A 398 33.94 19.76 3.35
N SER A 399 33.63 18.51 3.00
CA SER A 399 33.33 18.13 1.61
C SER A 399 32.07 18.84 1.08
N MET A 400 32.20 19.52 -0.06
CA MET A 400 31.12 20.31 -0.66
C MET A 400 31.32 20.42 -2.18
N SER A 401 30.22 20.41 -2.95
CA SER A 401 30.28 20.67 -4.40
C SER A 401 30.46 22.15 -4.71
N ALA A 402 31.05 22.47 -5.88
CA ALA A 402 31.15 23.86 -6.35
C ALA A 402 29.77 24.54 -6.46
N GLY A 403 28.73 23.79 -6.85
CA GLY A 403 27.35 24.30 -6.89
C GLY A 403 26.83 24.74 -5.52
N ALA A 404 27.16 24.01 -4.45
CA ALA A 404 26.81 24.40 -3.09
C ALA A 404 27.58 25.66 -2.63
N ILE A 405 28.85 25.81 -3.02
CA ILE A 405 29.59 27.08 -2.82
C ILE A 405 28.84 28.23 -3.49
N TYR A 406 28.41 28.05 -4.75
CA TYR A 406 27.69 29.10 -5.46
C TYR A 406 26.39 29.48 -4.76
N ALA A 407 25.61 28.50 -4.29
CA ALA A 407 24.38 28.75 -3.56
C ALA A 407 24.62 29.55 -2.27
N ARG A 408 25.67 29.21 -1.51
CA ARG A 408 26.02 29.94 -0.28
C ARG A 408 26.45 31.38 -0.53
N VAL A 409 27.23 31.61 -1.58
CA VAL A 409 27.66 32.96 -1.96
C VAL A 409 26.46 33.79 -2.43
N ILE A 410 25.53 33.19 -3.19
CA ILE A 410 24.26 33.84 -3.57
C ILE A 410 23.42 34.18 -2.33
N ALA A 411 23.42 33.30 -1.32
CA ALA A 411 22.76 33.55 -0.03
C ALA A 411 23.46 34.61 0.83
N GLY A 412 24.58 35.19 0.38
CA GLY A 412 25.30 36.25 1.09
C GLY A 412 26.43 35.76 2.00
N HIS A 413 26.80 34.48 1.93
CA HIS A 413 27.80 33.87 2.81
C HIS A 413 29.14 33.70 2.09
N PRO A 414 30.26 34.27 2.57
CA PRO A 414 31.56 34.05 1.96
C PRO A 414 32.07 32.64 2.26
N VAL A 415 32.80 32.08 1.30
CA VAL A 415 33.26 30.69 1.38
C VAL A 415 34.76 30.61 1.21
N VAL A 416 35.46 30.04 2.19
CA VAL A 416 36.88 29.67 2.05
C VAL A 416 36.95 28.35 1.29
N ALA A 417 37.61 28.33 0.14
CA ALA A 417 37.67 27.17 -0.75
C ALA A 417 39.11 26.76 -1.05
N PHE A 418 39.39 25.46 -0.90
CA PHE A 418 40.69 24.85 -1.18
C PHE A 418 40.76 24.45 -2.64
N SER A 419 41.78 24.91 -3.37
CA SER A 419 41.87 24.75 -4.81
C SER A 419 43.33 24.75 -5.28
N THR A 420 43.56 24.73 -6.59
CA THR A 420 44.88 24.81 -7.19
C THR A 420 45.26 26.25 -7.48
N TRP A 421 46.54 26.57 -7.37
CA TRP A 421 47.06 27.91 -7.68
C TRP A 421 46.79 28.34 -9.14
N ASP A 422 46.83 27.42 -10.08
CA ASP A 422 46.72 27.69 -11.53
C ASP A 422 45.31 27.49 -12.10
N TRP A 423 44.31 27.20 -11.26
CA TRP A 423 42.92 26.91 -11.64
C TRP A 423 42.78 25.75 -12.64
N ARG A 424 43.66 24.76 -12.56
CA ARG A 424 43.60 23.54 -13.36
C ARG A 424 43.45 22.32 -12.47
N TRP A 425 42.86 21.29 -13.05
CA TRP A 425 42.85 19.98 -12.43
C TRP A 425 44.25 19.37 -12.45
N HIS A 426 44.66 18.82 -11.31
CA HIS A 426 45.91 18.08 -11.16
C HIS A 426 45.64 16.82 -10.37
N PRO A 427 46.27 15.68 -10.72
CA PRO A 427 46.04 14.43 -10.02
C PRO A 427 46.57 14.48 -8.59
N ARG A 428 45.75 14.03 -7.64
CA ARG A 428 46.19 13.72 -6.28
C ARG A 428 47.37 12.74 -6.20
N ARG A 429 48.23 13.01 -5.22
CA ARG A 429 49.46 12.33 -4.81
C ARG A 429 49.48 12.13 -3.30
N ASP A 430 48.41 11.62 -2.73
CA ASP A 430 48.24 11.48 -1.28
C ASP A 430 49.48 10.97 -0.55
N TYR A 431 49.74 11.54 0.63
CA TYR A 431 50.78 11.05 1.52
C TYR A 431 50.19 10.42 2.79
N LEU A 432 51.03 9.69 3.53
CA LEU A 432 50.65 9.06 4.78
C LEU A 432 51.21 9.87 5.95
N SER A 433 50.37 10.55 6.73
CA SER A 433 50.84 11.35 7.86
C SER A 433 51.51 10.51 8.95
N PHE A 434 52.21 11.14 9.89
CA PHE A 434 52.91 10.45 10.98
C PHE A 434 51.97 9.63 11.89
N ASP A 435 50.73 10.06 12.05
CA ASP A 435 49.66 9.36 12.78
C ASP A 435 48.94 8.27 11.94
N GLY A 436 49.33 8.10 10.68
CA GLY A 436 48.82 7.04 9.81
C GLY A 436 47.58 7.39 8.99
N GLN A 437 47.16 8.66 8.95
CA GLN A 437 46.07 9.11 8.08
C GLN A 437 46.54 9.28 6.63
N ARG A 438 45.66 8.99 5.66
CA ARG A 438 45.91 9.32 4.26
C ARG A 438 45.48 10.74 4.01
N ILE A 439 46.42 11.60 3.64
CA ILE A 439 46.19 13.01 3.43
C ILE A 439 46.06 13.27 1.93
N PRO A 440 44.91 13.80 1.45
CA PRO A 440 44.82 14.36 0.11
C PRO A 440 45.96 15.32 -0.13
N TRP A 441 46.68 15.21 -1.24
CA TRP A 441 47.77 16.15 -1.51
C TRP A 441 48.06 16.14 -2.99
N ILE A 442 48.09 17.30 -3.64
CA ILE A 442 48.30 17.38 -5.10
C ILE A 442 49.78 17.51 -5.50
N GLY A 443 50.68 17.47 -4.53
CA GLY A 443 52.11 17.58 -4.76
C GLY A 443 52.59 19.02 -4.80
N PRO A 444 53.90 19.24 -4.58
CA PRO A 444 54.44 20.57 -4.36
C PRO A 444 54.77 21.31 -5.66
N VAL A 445 54.44 20.68 -6.79
CA VAL A 445 54.69 21.13 -8.18
C VAL A 445 53.54 22.02 -8.66
N TYR A 446 52.32 21.74 -8.22
CA TYR A 446 51.11 22.40 -8.69
C TYR A 446 50.52 23.37 -7.66
N ALA A 447 51.09 23.37 -6.45
CA ALA A 447 50.79 24.18 -5.26
C ALA A 447 49.31 24.25 -4.90
N SER A 448 48.95 23.68 -3.74
CA SER A 448 47.64 23.97 -3.15
C SER A 448 47.53 25.44 -2.84
N HIS A 449 46.35 26.02 -3.04
CA HIS A 449 46.06 27.40 -2.69
C HIS A 449 44.66 27.51 -2.10
N VAL A 450 44.43 28.56 -1.31
CA VAL A 450 43.14 28.79 -0.66
C VAL A 450 42.66 30.20 -0.94
N TYR A 451 41.37 30.28 -1.26
CA TYR A 451 40.72 31.50 -1.71
C TYR A 451 39.49 31.77 -0.85
N THR A 452 39.14 33.04 -0.67
CA THR A 452 37.80 33.40 -0.19
C THR A 452 36.93 33.74 -1.38
N VAL A 453 35.94 32.91 -1.66
CA VAL A 453 34.91 33.18 -2.66
C VAL A 453 33.94 34.21 -2.09
N VAL A 454 33.82 35.34 -2.79
CA VAL A 454 33.04 36.51 -2.35
C VAL A 454 32.02 36.96 -3.39
N GLY A 455 31.93 36.29 -4.52
CA GLY A 455 30.88 36.59 -5.49
C GLY A 455 30.73 35.51 -6.56
N VAL A 456 29.55 35.49 -7.18
CA VAL A 456 29.18 34.56 -8.25
C VAL A 456 28.38 35.33 -9.29
N SER A 457 28.69 35.10 -10.56
CA SER A 457 27.87 35.52 -11.68
C SER A 457 27.34 34.27 -12.41
N PRO A 458 26.52 34.43 -13.46
CA PRO A 458 26.06 33.29 -14.25
C PRO A 458 27.20 32.39 -14.73
N THR A 459 28.34 32.97 -15.10
CA THR A 459 29.46 32.27 -15.76
C THR A 459 30.78 32.32 -14.98
N GLN A 460 30.89 33.14 -13.94
CA GLN A 460 32.14 33.41 -13.24
C GLN A 460 32.00 33.37 -11.72
N VAL A 461 33.14 33.26 -11.05
CA VAL A 461 33.31 33.29 -9.59
C VAL A 461 34.28 34.43 -9.26
N LEU A 462 33.93 35.26 -8.28
CA LEU A 462 34.79 36.32 -7.75
C LEU A 462 35.51 35.78 -6.53
N VAL A 463 36.83 35.78 -6.59
CA VAL A 463 37.70 35.27 -5.54
C VAL A 463 38.58 36.38 -4.99
N ASN A 464 38.76 36.38 -3.68
CA ASN A 464 39.86 37.07 -3.03
C ASN A 464 41.02 36.08 -2.91
N ASP A 465 42.07 36.33 -3.68
CA ASP A 465 43.30 35.53 -3.68
C ASP A 465 44.36 36.23 -2.82
N PRO A 466 44.77 35.64 -1.69
CA PRO A 466 45.66 36.29 -0.74
C PRO A 466 47.05 36.64 -1.30
N ILE A 467 47.39 36.21 -2.53
CA ILE A 467 48.61 36.62 -3.22
C ILE A 467 48.33 37.63 -4.34
N ARG A 468 47.29 37.40 -5.15
CA ARG A 468 47.08 38.17 -6.40
C ARG A 468 46.05 39.30 -6.28
N GLY A 469 45.31 39.39 -5.18
CA GLY A 469 44.21 40.33 -5.04
C GLY A 469 42.87 39.75 -5.50
N GLN A 470 41.87 40.60 -5.67
CA GLN A 470 40.52 40.19 -6.06
C GLN A 470 40.37 40.13 -7.58
N TYR A 471 39.82 39.03 -8.11
CA TYR A 471 39.54 38.89 -9.55
C TYR A 471 38.43 37.87 -9.85
N TRP A 472 37.89 37.95 -11.07
CA TRP A 472 36.91 37.00 -11.60
C TRP A 472 37.60 35.86 -12.35
N ILE A 473 37.12 34.63 -12.16
CA ILE A 473 37.50 33.44 -12.92
C ILE A 473 36.26 32.75 -13.49
N SER A 474 36.40 31.97 -14.57
CA SER A 474 35.27 31.18 -15.06
C SER A 474 34.91 30.06 -14.09
N LYS A 475 33.62 29.70 -14.02
CA LYS A 475 33.16 28.54 -13.22
C LYS A 475 33.89 27.25 -13.60
N GLY A 476 34.13 27.02 -14.89
CA GLY A 476 34.89 25.86 -15.34
C GLY A 476 36.34 25.82 -14.85
N ALA A 477 37.00 26.98 -14.71
CA ALA A 477 38.35 27.05 -14.13
C ALA A 477 38.32 26.83 -12.62
N PHE A 478 37.34 27.42 -11.92
CA PHE A 478 37.12 27.16 -10.50
C PHE A 478 36.87 25.67 -10.22
N GLU A 479 35.95 25.05 -10.96
CA GLU A 479 35.61 23.62 -10.84
C GLU A 479 36.80 22.72 -11.16
N ALA A 480 37.60 23.06 -12.18
CA ALA A 480 38.80 22.31 -12.51
C ALA A 480 39.81 22.33 -11.35
N GLY A 481 40.09 23.50 -10.78
CA GLY A 481 41.03 23.60 -9.66
C GLY A 481 40.50 23.05 -8.34
N TYR A 482 39.19 23.10 -8.11
CA TYR A 482 38.55 22.71 -6.85
C TYR A 482 38.28 21.19 -6.73
N SER A 483 38.09 20.50 -7.86
CA SER A 483 37.53 19.13 -7.91
C SER A 483 38.29 18.03 -7.15
N ASP A 484 39.59 18.15 -6.93
CA ASP A 484 40.36 17.14 -6.18
C ASP A 484 40.40 17.41 -4.66
N PHE A 485 40.05 18.64 -4.25
CA PHE A 485 39.95 19.03 -2.84
C PHE A 485 38.52 18.78 -2.33
N GLU A 486 37.54 19.38 -3.00
CA GLU A 486 36.15 19.46 -2.56
C GLU A 486 35.98 20.00 -1.13
N GLU A 487 36.96 20.71 -0.57
CA GLU A 487 36.92 21.21 0.80
C GLU A 487 36.62 22.70 0.86
N ALA A 488 35.66 23.07 1.70
CA ALA A 488 35.28 24.46 1.91
C ALA A 488 34.83 24.75 3.35
N ILE A 489 34.77 26.05 3.70
CA ILE A 489 34.19 26.56 4.95
C ILE A 489 33.24 27.71 4.60
N VAL A 490 32.01 27.65 5.09
CA VAL A 490 30.97 28.65 4.85
C VAL A 490 30.76 29.48 6.12
N PHE A 491 31.00 30.78 6.01
CA PHE A 491 30.82 31.73 7.12
C PHE A 491 29.44 32.39 7.01
N ALA A 492 28.70 32.43 8.13
CA ALA A 492 27.37 33.05 8.20
C ALA A 492 27.39 34.55 7.90
#